data_AF-A0A1R4FNB7-F1
#
_entry.id   AF-A0A1R4FNB7-F1
#
_cell.length_a   1.000
_cell.length_b   1.000
_cell.length_c   1.000
_cell.angle_alpha   90.00
_cell.angle_beta   90.00
_cell.angle_gamma   90.00
#
_symmetry.space_group_name_H-M   'P 1'
#
loop_
_entity.id
_entity.type
_entity.pdbx_description
1 polymer ?
#
loop_
_entity_poly.entity_id
_entity_poly.type
_entity_poly.pdbx_seq_one_letter_code
_entity_poly.pdbx_strand_id
1 'polypeptide(L)'
;MRAPARLCAAIATVLAAAVVTAPAASSKGGDAGGSGSEFFLANSFSGAADISIRFGHPDGGVFVGDFDGRGADSIAVRLGDEIAVTTENAYRPNYVTIYYGRADDEVFVGDWDGDGVDTFAVRRGNTFYFRNSVSSGPADYVVNYGRAADEVVVGDWNGDGIDSIAVRRGNAYYLQNTMRSGVAEQVVLYGRADDSVIVGDWNGDGTDGLGVRRGNAYHLRNSLTAGVAERVVTYGNSTDTILVGDWNADGVDTLGVRRDTRVTTPAPPSRDDDRESVGWQGDQVVATARSYIGSPYVWGGRSPSGWDCVGFAGYVYAQYGVTLPRSTYWSEYARFQQVPASQARPGDLIWWPGHVGIYTGNGQNVAAWNPGMGTVERPVSWVSSPNGPTYLRVLPG
;
A
#
# COMPACT_ATOMS: atom_id res chain seq x y z
N MET A 1 -39.19 -52.73 25.17
CA MET A 1 -38.83 -51.54 25.96
C MET A 1 -38.75 -50.39 24.96
N ARG A 2 -39.77 -49.54 24.69
CA ARG A 2 -40.37 -48.45 25.52
C ARG A 2 -39.29 -47.74 26.36
N ALA A 3 -39.01 -46.44 26.29
CA ALA A 3 -39.64 -45.28 25.66
C ALA A 3 -38.60 -44.09 25.60
N PRO A 4 -38.94 -42.92 25.03
CA PRO A 4 -38.02 -41.91 24.44
C PRO A 4 -37.85 -40.61 25.27
N ALA A 5 -36.96 -39.70 24.84
CA ALA A 5 -37.03 -38.26 25.15
C ALA A 5 -36.35 -37.47 24.01
N ARG A 6 -37.11 -36.83 23.12
CA ARG A 6 -37.73 -35.48 23.19
C ARG A 6 -36.80 -34.34 22.73
N LEU A 7 -37.08 -33.97 21.48
CA LEU A 7 -36.96 -32.69 20.78
C LEU A 7 -36.76 -31.44 21.66
N CYS A 8 -35.81 -30.60 21.26
CA CYS A 8 -35.90 -29.14 21.40
C CYS A 8 -35.55 -28.52 20.05
N ALA A 9 -36.55 -27.91 19.40
CA ALA A 9 -36.37 -27.06 18.24
C ALA A 9 -35.99 -25.66 18.71
N ALA A 10 -34.99 -25.04 18.08
CA ALA A 10 -34.78 -23.60 18.13
C ALA A 10 -34.65 -23.08 16.70
N ILE A 11 -35.61 -22.27 16.30
CA ILE A 11 -35.59 -21.43 15.10
C ILE A 11 -34.65 -20.27 15.40
N ALA A 12 -33.67 -19.99 14.53
CA ALA A 12 -32.97 -18.72 14.51
C ALA A 12 -32.69 -18.27 13.06
N THR A 13 -33.06 -17.03 12.84
CA THR A 13 -33.21 -16.29 11.59
C THR A 13 -31.88 -16.04 10.87
N VAL A 14 -31.93 -16.00 9.53
CA VAL A 14 -30.83 -15.56 8.65
C VAL A 14 -30.56 -14.06 8.85
N LEU A 15 -29.28 -13.68 9.01
CA LEU A 15 -28.78 -12.36 8.61
C LEU A 15 -27.44 -12.53 7.90
N ALA A 16 -27.39 -12.07 6.65
CA ALA A 16 -26.19 -11.96 5.84
C ALA A 16 -25.28 -10.87 6.40
N ALA A 17 -23.99 -11.19 6.56
CA ALA A 17 -22.94 -10.19 6.73
C ALA A 17 -22.00 -10.31 5.52
N ALA A 18 -21.95 -9.24 4.74
CA ALA A 18 -21.09 -9.11 3.58
C ALA A 18 -19.62 -9.25 4.03
N VAL A 19 -18.96 -10.29 3.50
CA VAL A 19 -17.51 -10.45 3.59
C VAL A 19 -16.92 -9.44 2.63
N VAL A 20 -16.36 -8.35 3.14
CA VAL A 20 -15.52 -7.46 2.34
C VAL A 20 -14.17 -8.15 2.24
N THR A 21 -13.94 -8.77 1.09
CA THR A 21 -12.66 -9.36 0.67
C THR A 21 -11.68 -8.22 0.37
N ALA A 22 -10.55 -8.17 1.08
CA ALA A 22 -9.42 -7.33 0.68
C ALA A 22 -8.72 -7.95 -0.55
N PRO A 23 -8.30 -7.15 -1.55
CA PRO A 23 -7.68 -7.66 -2.76
C PRO A 23 -6.23 -8.13 -2.54
N ALA A 24 -5.76 -8.97 -3.46
CA ALA A 24 -4.45 -9.66 -3.44
C ALA A 24 -3.32 -8.78 -3.99
N ALA A 25 -2.08 -9.05 -3.53
CA ALA A 25 -0.84 -8.48 -4.07
C ALA A 25 -0.45 -9.19 -5.39
N SER A 26 0.05 -8.44 -6.37
CA SER A 26 0.55 -8.96 -7.65
C SER A 26 1.97 -8.46 -7.94
N SER A 27 2.69 -9.30 -8.68
CA SER A 27 3.94 -9.08 -9.42
C SER A 27 3.81 -8.06 -10.56
N LYS A 28 4.80 -7.99 -11.46
CA LYS A 28 4.61 -7.46 -12.83
C LYS A 28 3.20 -7.83 -13.31
N GLY A 29 2.41 -6.79 -13.58
CA GLY A 29 0.96 -6.89 -13.77
C GLY A 29 0.07 -6.83 -12.54
N GLY A 30 -0.14 -5.64 -11.98
CA GLY A 30 -1.15 -5.33 -10.96
C GLY A 30 -0.65 -4.28 -9.97
N ASP A 31 -1.55 -3.58 -9.25
CA ASP A 31 -1.13 -2.71 -8.13
C ASP A 31 -0.53 -3.60 -7.04
N ALA A 32 0.77 -3.45 -6.75
CA ALA A 32 1.41 -4.16 -5.63
C ALA A 32 0.77 -3.79 -4.28
N GLY A 33 0.02 -2.68 -4.21
CA GLY A 33 -0.64 -2.16 -3.03
C GLY A 33 0.35 -1.57 -2.03
N GLY A 34 -0.06 -1.52 -0.76
CA GLY A 34 0.80 -1.10 0.35
C GLY A 34 0.84 0.40 0.61
N SER A 35 1.54 0.78 1.69
CA SER A 35 1.79 2.18 1.99
C SER A 35 3.27 2.46 2.29
N GLY A 36 3.72 3.70 2.07
CA GLY A 36 5.12 4.12 2.23
C GLY A 36 5.76 4.59 0.93
N SER A 37 6.90 5.25 0.99
CA SER A 37 7.61 5.73 -0.21
C SER A 37 9.04 5.25 -0.27
N GLU A 38 9.38 4.23 0.51
CA GLU A 38 10.72 3.64 0.56
C GLU A 38 10.67 2.19 0.05
N PHE A 39 11.54 1.91 -0.91
CA PHE A 39 11.67 0.64 -1.60
C PHE A 39 13.06 0.07 -1.37
N PHE A 40 13.12 -1.26 -1.25
CA PHE A 40 14.32 -2.04 -1.00
C PHE A 40 14.36 -3.19 -2.01
N LEU A 41 15.17 -3.04 -3.05
CA LEU A 41 15.26 -3.98 -4.17
C LEU A 41 16.50 -4.86 -3.99
N ALA A 42 16.39 -6.15 -4.27
CA ALA A 42 17.49 -7.09 -4.20
C ALA A 42 17.77 -7.65 -5.58
N ASN A 43 19.00 -7.49 -6.07
CA ASN A 43 19.48 -8.03 -7.35
C ASN A 43 19.73 -9.55 -7.27
N SER A 44 19.43 -10.17 -6.12
CA SER A 44 19.62 -11.59 -5.88
C SER A 44 18.71 -12.07 -4.76
N PHE A 45 18.47 -13.38 -4.72
CA PHE A 45 17.74 -14.02 -3.63
C PHE A 45 18.57 -14.21 -2.35
N SER A 46 19.58 -13.37 -2.12
CA SER A 46 20.52 -13.46 -0.98
C SER A 46 19.90 -13.05 0.36
N GLY A 47 18.71 -12.43 0.33
CA GLY A 47 17.98 -12.02 1.54
C GLY A 47 18.23 -10.57 1.96
N ALA A 48 19.16 -9.86 1.30
CA ALA A 48 19.49 -8.45 1.57
C ALA A 48 19.14 -7.56 0.37
N ALA A 49 18.79 -6.31 0.63
CA ALA A 49 18.54 -5.32 -0.41
C ALA A 49 19.87 -4.71 -0.90
N ASP A 50 19.99 -4.58 -2.22
CA ASP A 50 21.13 -3.94 -2.89
C ASP A 50 20.83 -2.47 -3.19
N ILE A 51 19.56 -2.13 -3.43
CA ILE A 51 19.12 -0.81 -3.87
C ILE A 51 18.05 -0.28 -2.91
N SER A 52 18.13 1.02 -2.59
CA SER A 52 17.07 1.74 -1.88
C SER A 52 16.60 2.95 -2.68
N ILE A 53 15.28 3.08 -2.83
CA ILE A 53 14.63 4.15 -3.58
C ILE A 53 13.64 4.85 -2.68
N ARG A 54 13.59 6.19 -2.76
CA ARG A 54 12.53 7.00 -2.17
C ARG A 54 11.74 7.78 -3.21
N PHE A 55 10.55 7.29 -3.53
CA PHE A 55 9.76 7.77 -4.67
C PHE A 55 8.24 7.67 -4.45
N GLY A 56 7.48 8.52 -5.14
CA GLY A 56 6.01 8.47 -5.19
C GLY A 56 5.28 8.87 -3.90
N HIS A 57 3.94 8.84 -3.99
CA HIS A 57 3.05 9.09 -2.86
C HIS A 57 2.95 7.84 -1.97
N PRO A 58 2.96 7.96 -0.63
CA PRO A 58 2.90 6.80 0.26
C PRO A 58 1.61 6.00 0.17
N ASP A 59 0.53 6.57 -0.37
CA ASP A 59 -0.75 5.86 -0.56
C ASP A 59 -1.01 5.53 -2.04
N GLY A 60 -0.02 5.78 -2.91
CA GLY A 60 -0.12 5.44 -4.32
C GLY A 60 0.08 3.94 -4.53
N GLY A 61 -0.62 3.42 -5.53
CA GLY A 61 -0.40 2.07 -6.05
C GLY A 61 0.93 1.98 -6.78
N VAL A 62 1.61 0.84 -6.69
CA VAL A 62 2.99 0.68 -7.17
C VAL A 62 3.03 -0.35 -8.28
N PHE A 63 3.77 -0.02 -9.33
CA PHE A 63 3.98 -0.88 -10.49
C PHE A 63 5.47 -0.94 -10.82
N VAL A 64 5.86 -2.05 -11.43
CA VAL A 64 7.24 -2.35 -11.79
C VAL A 64 7.27 -2.70 -13.27
N GLY A 65 8.27 -2.17 -13.98
CA GLY A 65 8.55 -2.53 -15.35
C GLY A 65 9.73 -1.76 -15.95
N ASP A 66 10.19 -2.21 -17.11
CA ASP A 66 11.18 -1.59 -17.97
C ASP A 66 10.53 -0.50 -18.84
N PHE A 67 10.29 0.65 -18.23
CA PHE A 67 9.61 1.77 -18.91
C PHE A 67 10.49 2.48 -19.97
N ASP A 68 11.74 2.07 -20.19
CA ASP A 68 12.62 2.68 -21.20
C ASP A 68 13.34 1.71 -22.15
N GLY A 69 13.07 0.41 -22.03
CA GLY A 69 13.55 -0.62 -22.94
C GLY A 69 15.03 -0.96 -22.78
N ARG A 70 15.62 -0.73 -21.60
CA ARG A 70 17.04 -1.01 -21.32
C ARG A 70 17.27 -2.32 -20.58
N GLY A 71 16.21 -3.07 -20.30
CA GLY A 71 16.17 -4.34 -19.59
C GLY A 71 16.15 -4.23 -18.07
N ALA A 72 16.37 -3.04 -17.49
CA ALA A 72 16.32 -2.86 -16.04
C ALA A 72 14.96 -2.31 -15.63
N ASP A 73 14.28 -3.04 -14.74
CA ASP A 73 13.01 -2.58 -14.20
C ASP A 73 13.17 -1.37 -13.30
N SER A 74 12.16 -0.52 -13.32
CA SER A 74 12.04 0.65 -12.46
C SER A 74 10.62 0.78 -11.93
N ILE A 75 10.36 1.83 -11.16
CA ILE A 75 9.13 1.96 -10.38
C ILE A 75 8.21 3.03 -10.97
N ALA A 76 6.92 2.71 -11.09
CA ALA A 76 5.86 3.69 -11.28
C ALA A 76 4.94 3.74 -10.06
N VAL A 77 4.45 4.94 -9.72
CA VAL A 77 3.48 5.14 -8.63
C VAL A 77 2.26 5.90 -9.14
N ARG A 78 1.07 5.34 -8.90
CA ARG A 78 -0.21 5.92 -9.31
C ARG A 78 -1.01 6.45 -8.14
N LEU A 79 -1.59 7.64 -8.28
CA LEU A 79 -2.55 8.22 -7.34
C LEU A 79 -3.74 8.79 -8.10
N GLY A 80 -4.92 8.17 -7.96
CA GLY A 80 -6.06 8.50 -8.81
C GLY A 80 -5.76 8.08 -10.26
N ASP A 81 -5.86 9.01 -11.21
CA ASP A 81 -5.53 8.79 -12.62
C ASP A 81 -4.12 9.28 -13.02
N GLU A 82 -3.38 9.88 -12.09
CA GLU A 82 -2.01 10.33 -12.30
C GLU A 82 -1.01 9.20 -12.05
N ILE A 83 -0.12 8.93 -13.00
CA ILE A 83 0.94 7.92 -12.89
C ILE A 83 2.30 8.62 -13.03
N ALA A 84 3.11 8.57 -11.97
CA ALA A 84 4.50 9.01 -11.99
C ALA A 84 5.39 7.82 -12.34
N VAL A 85 6.10 7.90 -13.47
CA VAL A 85 6.91 6.80 -14.04
C VAL A 85 8.39 7.17 -13.98
N THR A 86 9.19 6.31 -13.35
CA THR A 86 10.66 6.44 -13.35
C THR A 86 11.26 5.54 -14.43
N THR A 87 12.51 5.78 -14.77
CA THR A 87 13.29 4.94 -15.70
C THR A 87 14.68 4.63 -15.14
N GLU A 88 14.84 4.83 -13.83
CA GLU A 88 16.10 4.67 -13.10
C GLU A 88 15.84 4.33 -11.62
N ASN A 89 16.75 3.56 -11.03
CA ASN A 89 16.67 3.11 -9.64
C ASN A 89 17.51 3.96 -8.67
N ALA A 90 17.54 5.28 -8.88
CA ALA A 90 18.23 6.21 -8.00
C ALA A 90 17.45 6.43 -6.69
N TYR A 91 18.14 6.80 -5.60
CA TYR A 91 17.46 7.06 -4.30
C TYR A 91 16.37 8.14 -4.39
N ARG A 92 16.49 9.10 -5.32
CA ARG A 92 15.46 10.08 -5.67
C ARG A 92 15.44 10.22 -7.21
N PRO A 93 14.68 9.37 -7.90
CA PRO A 93 14.74 9.29 -9.34
C PRO A 93 14.02 10.47 -9.98
N ASN A 94 14.43 10.83 -11.19
CA ASN A 94 13.60 11.66 -12.05
C ASN A 94 12.40 10.84 -12.54
N TYR A 95 11.30 11.52 -12.85
CA TYR A 95 10.10 10.87 -13.33
C TYR A 95 9.35 11.73 -14.33
N VAL A 96 8.57 11.08 -15.18
CA VAL A 96 7.56 11.70 -16.02
C VAL A 96 6.17 11.42 -15.45
N THR A 97 5.23 12.34 -15.67
CA THR A 97 3.83 12.15 -15.29
C THR A 97 3.01 11.85 -16.53
N ILE A 98 2.24 10.76 -16.49
CA ILE A 98 1.23 10.40 -17.50
C ILE A 98 -0.15 10.25 -16.85
N TYR A 99 -1.19 10.28 -17.68
CA TYR A 99 -2.58 10.09 -17.25
C TYR A 99 -3.19 8.98 -18.10
N TYR A 100 -3.59 7.89 -17.45
CA TYR A 100 -4.20 6.76 -18.14
C TYR A 100 -5.24 6.04 -17.28
N GLY A 101 -6.37 5.71 -17.90
CA GLY A 101 -7.53 5.12 -17.24
C GLY A 101 -8.30 6.09 -16.34
N ARG A 102 -9.23 5.53 -15.57
CA ARG A 102 -10.03 6.22 -14.53
C ARG A 102 -9.46 5.90 -13.15
N ALA A 103 -9.73 6.76 -12.18
CA ALA A 103 -9.23 6.60 -10.82
C ALA A 103 -9.62 5.26 -10.15
N ASP A 104 -10.73 4.63 -10.57
CA ASP A 104 -11.23 3.35 -10.08
C ASP A 104 -10.82 2.14 -10.93
N ASP A 105 -10.09 2.34 -12.03
CA ASP A 105 -9.60 1.23 -12.85
C ASP A 105 -8.49 0.45 -12.12
N GLU A 106 -8.53 -0.88 -12.25
CA GLU A 106 -7.38 -1.74 -11.95
C GLU A 106 -6.30 -1.53 -13.02
N VAL A 107 -5.02 -1.48 -12.63
CA VAL A 107 -3.91 -1.15 -13.53
C VAL A 107 -2.92 -2.30 -13.57
N PHE A 108 -2.35 -2.54 -14.75
CA PHE A 108 -1.40 -3.59 -15.06
C PHE A 108 -0.25 -3.01 -15.88
N VAL A 109 0.93 -3.62 -15.77
CA VAL A 109 2.14 -3.26 -16.52
C VAL A 109 2.68 -4.51 -17.19
N GLY A 110 3.15 -4.34 -18.42
CA GLY A 110 3.83 -5.34 -19.23
C GLY A 110 4.15 -4.82 -20.64
N ASP A 111 4.94 -5.57 -21.39
CA ASP A 111 5.26 -5.36 -22.80
C ASP A 111 4.18 -5.98 -23.69
N TRP A 112 3.15 -5.18 -23.97
CA TRP A 112 1.96 -5.66 -24.67
C TRP A 112 2.13 -5.86 -26.18
N ASP A 113 3.22 -5.37 -26.78
CA ASP A 113 3.46 -5.46 -28.23
C ASP A 113 4.85 -5.97 -28.64
N GLY A 114 5.68 -6.36 -27.67
CA GLY A 114 6.94 -7.05 -27.89
C GLY A 114 8.07 -6.12 -28.32
N ASP A 115 7.99 -4.83 -27.99
CA ASP A 115 9.03 -3.85 -28.32
C ASP A 115 10.12 -3.72 -27.24
N GLY A 116 9.96 -4.44 -26.13
CA GLY A 116 10.81 -4.45 -24.96
C GLY A 116 10.51 -3.33 -23.96
N VAL A 117 9.48 -2.49 -24.20
CA VAL A 117 9.10 -1.40 -23.29
C VAL A 117 7.81 -1.75 -22.56
N ASP A 118 7.92 -1.81 -21.23
CA ASP A 118 6.75 -2.00 -20.38
C ASP A 118 5.83 -0.79 -20.40
N THR A 119 4.55 -1.05 -20.59
CA THR A 119 3.52 -0.02 -20.72
C THR A 119 2.25 -0.42 -19.97
N PHE A 120 1.23 0.44 -19.96
CA PHE A 120 0.12 0.31 -19.03
C PHE A 120 -1.14 -0.27 -19.68
N ALA A 121 -1.80 -1.17 -18.97
CA ALA A 121 -3.17 -1.57 -19.26
C ALA A 121 -4.09 -1.26 -18.07
N VAL A 122 -5.36 -0.98 -18.34
CA VAL A 122 -6.38 -0.76 -17.31
C VAL A 122 -7.60 -1.64 -17.52
N ARG A 123 -8.27 -2.04 -16.45
CA ARG A 123 -9.43 -2.94 -16.50
C ARG A 123 -10.67 -2.35 -15.87
N ARG A 124 -11.80 -2.55 -16.56
CA ARG A 124 -13.16 -2.25 -16.09
C ARG A 124 -14.05 -3.48 -16.27
N GLY A 125 -14.44 -4.10 -15.17
CA GLY A 125 -15.20 -5.35 -15.22
C GLY A 125 -14.36 -6.45 -15.86
N ASN A 126 -14.75 -6.96 -17.03
CA ASN A 126 -13.96 -7.95 -17.79
C ASN A 126 -13.34 -7.38 -19.07
N THR A 127 -13.31 -6.06 -19.21
CA THR A 127 -12.74 -5.37 -20.35
C THR A 127 -11.41 -4.73 -19.98
N PHE A 128 -10.38 -5.04 -20.76
CA PHE A 128 -9.03 -4.52 -20.65
C PHE A 128 -8.75 -3.52 -21.77
N TYR A 129 -8.05 -2.45 -21.43
CA TYR A 129 -7.70 -1.34 -22.31
C TYR A 129 -6.19 -1.19 -22.26
N PHE A 130 -5.51 -1.44 -23.37
CA PHE A 130 -4.05 -1.48 -23.46
C PHE A 130 -3.50 -0.20 -24.07
N ARG A 131 -2.33 0.22 -23.60
CA ARG A 131 -1.56 1.33 -24.15
C ARG A 131 -0.18 0.81 -24.49
N ASN A 132 0.30 1.04 -25.71
CA ASN A 132 1.62 0.61 -26.18
C ASN A 132 2.63 1.77 -26.14
N SER A 133 2.46 2.68 -25.18
CA SER A 133 3.42 3.76 -24.95
C SER A 133 3.28 4.31 -23.55
N VAL A 134 4.39 4.76 -22.96
CA VAL A 134 4.41 5.52 -21.70
C VAL A 134 3.96 6.96 -21.97
N SER A 135 2.69 7.13 -22.33
CA SER A 135 2.11 8.42 -22.67
C SER A 135 0.61 8.48 -22.35
N SER A 136 0.12 9.68 -22.02
CA SER A 136 -1.30 9.92 -21.85
C SER A 136 -2.06 9.76 -23.17
N GLY A 137 -3.31 9.27 -23.11
CA GLY A 137 -4.14 9.14 -24.29
C GLY A 137 -5.20 8.03 -24.19
N PRO A 138 -5.94 7.79 -25.28
CA PRO A 138 -6.82 6.63 -25.37
C PRO A 138 -6.03 5.31 -25.42
N ALA A 139 -6.72 4.21 -25.18
CA ALA A 139 -6.17 2.88 -25.41
C ALA A 139 -5.91 2.61 -26.90
N ASP A 140 -4.85 1.89 -27.20
CA ASP A 140 -4.50 1.45 -28.55
C ASP A 140 -5.38 0.26 -28.97
N TYR A 141 -5.66 -0.66 -28.04
CA TYR A 141 -6.58 -1.77 -28.27
C TYR A 141 -7.31 -2.22 -27.00
N VAL A 142 -8.37 -3.01 -27.19
CA VAL A 142 -9.31 -3.41 -26.13
C VAL A 142 -9.65 -4.89 -26.26
N VAL A 143 -9.60 -5.62 -25.14
CA VAL A 143 -9.88 -7.06 -25.08
C VAL A 143 -10.91 -7.35 -23.99
N ASN A 144 -11.80 -8.32 -24.23
CA ASN A 144 -12.66 -8.87 -23.19
C ASN A 144 -12.18 -10.26 -22.81
N TYR A 145 -11.83 -10.46 -21.54
CA TYR A 145 -11.36 -11.75 -21.06
C TYR A 145 -11.74 -11.99 -19.59
N GLY A 146 -12.02 -13.25 -19.25
CA GLY A 146 -12.40 -13.63 -17.89
C GLY A 146 -13.73 -13.05 -17.40
N ARG A 147 -13.89 -13.07 -16.08
CA ARG A 147 -15.04 -12.55 -15.33
C ARG A 147 -14.61 -11.34 -14.52
N ALA A 148 -15.53 -10.44 -14.22
CA ALA A 148 -15.24 -9.22 -13.46
C ALA A 148 -14.67 -9.46 -12.05
N ALA A 149 -14.96 -10.61 -11.44
CA ALA A 149 -14.46 -10.98 -10.11
C ALA A 149 -13.17 -11.81 -10.14
N ASP A 150 -12.65 -12.12 -11.33
CA ASP A 150 -11.38 -12.84 -11.42
C ASP A 150 -10.23 -11.92 -11.00
N GLU A 151 -9.28 -12.47 -10.26
CA GLU A 151 -7.96 -11.87 -10.07
C GLU A 151 -7.15 -11.99 -11.36
N VAL A 152 -6.26 -11.04 -11.61
CA VAL A 152 -5.53 -10.91 -12.86
C VAL A 152 -4.04 -10.89 -12.55
N VAL A 153 -3.26 -11.63 -13.32
CA VAL A 153 -1.80 -11.61 -13.30
C VAL A 153 -1.29 -11.49 -14.73
N VAL A 154 -0.11 -10.90 -14.91
CA VAL A 154 0.52 -10.67 -16.21
C VAL A 154 1.86 -11.38 -16.25
N GLY A 155 2.22 -11.85 -17.43
CA GLY A 155 3.56 -12.31 -17.74
C GLY A 155 3.65 -12.86 -19.16
N ASP A 156 4.87 -13.16 -19.58
CA ASP A 156 5.20 -13.91 -20.78
C ASP A 156 5.17 -15.42 -20.48
N TRP A 157 4.00 -16.03 -20.66
CA TRP A 157 3.81 -17.44 -20.35
C TRP A 157 4.41 -18.41 -21.38
N ASN A 158 4.86 -17.94 -22.54
CA ASN A 158 5.33 -18.79 -23.64
C ASN A 158 6.75 -18.47 -24.13
N GLY A 159 7.38 -17.44 -23.59
CA GLY A 159 8.74 -17.01 -23.91
C GLY A 159 8.86 -16.32 -25.27
N ASP A 160 7.80 -15.67 -25.77
CA ASP A 160 7.83 -14.95 -27.04
C ASP A 160 8.19 -13.46 -26.92
N GLY A 161 8.40 -12.99 -25.70
CA GLY A 161 8.73 -11.60 -25.35
C GLY A 161 7.51 -10.69 -25.29
N ILE A 162 6.28 -11.21 -25.39
CA ILE A 162 5.05 -10.43 -25.30
C ILE A 162 4.30 -10.80 -24.03
N ASP A 163 4.04 -9.80 -23.20
CA ASP A 163 3.25 -9.97 -22.01
C ASP A 163 1.77 -10.19 -22.31
N SER A 164 1.18 -11.11 -21.55
CA SER A 164 -0.22 -11.46 -21.68
C SER A 164 -0.87 -11.77 -20.35
N ILE A 165 -2.20 -11.79 -20.34
CA ILE A 165 -2.99 -11.86 -19.12
C ILE A 165 -3.37 -13.31 -18.80
N ALA A 166 -3.18 -13.70 -17.54
CA ALA A 166 -3.88 -14.84 -16.95
C ALA A 166 -4.91 -14.37 -15.91
N VAL A 167 -6.04 -15.09 -15.83
CA VAL A 167 -7.02 -14.87 -14.76
C VAL A 167 -6.95 -15.99 -13.73
N ARG A 168 -7.08 -15.66 -12.44
CA ARG A 168 -6.98 -16.59 -11.33
C ARG A 168 -8.33 -16.78 -10.63
N ARG A 169 -8.64 -18.04 -10.29
CA ARG A 169 -9.80 -18.43 -9.49
C ARG A 169 -9.38 -19.47 -8.46
N GLY A 170 -9.26 -19.06 -7.20
CA GLY A 170 -8.68 -19.93 -6.18
C GLY A 170 -7.24 -20.29 -6.55
N ASN A 171 -6.92 -21.58 -6.66
CA ASN A 171 -5.57 -22.02 -7.04
C ASN A 171 -5.40 -22.34 -8.54
N ALA A 172 -6.37 -21.99 -9.38
CA ALA A 172 -6.35 -22.22 -10.82
C ALA A 172 -6.05 -20.93 -11.59
N TYR A 173 -5.06 -21.01 -12.49
CA TYR A 173 -4.61 -19.94 -13.38
C TYR A 173 -5.02 -20.28 -14.81
N TYR A 174 -5.71 -19.37 -15.46
CA TYR A 174 -6.28 -19.53 -16.80
C TYR A 174 -5.53 -18.61 -17.77
N LEU A 175 -4.47 -19.13 -18.36
CA LEU A 175 -3.49 -18.40 -19.17
C LEU A 175 -4.03 -18.18 -20.59
N GLN A 176 -3.74 -17.00 -21.16
CA GLN A 176 -4.17 -16.60 -22.48
C GLN A 176 -3.06 -15.83 -23.19
N ASN A 177 -2.32 -16.49 -24.09
CA ASN A 177 -1.17 -15.88 -24.75
C ASN A 177 -1.59 -15.03 -25.94
N THR A 178 -2.60 -15.47 -26.70
CA THR A 178 -3.01 -14.74 -27.91
C THR A 178 -3.84 -13.48 -27.63
N MET A 179 -4.18 -13.22 -26.35
CA MET A 179 -4.98 -12.07 -25.90
C MET A 179 -6.31 -11.91 -26.65
N ARG A 180 -6.92 -13.04 -27.02
CA ARG A 180 -8.24 -13.09 -27.69
C ARG A 180 -9.35 -13.36 -26.69
N SER A 181 -10.54 -12.85 -27.00
CA SER A 181 -11.75 -13.22 -26.27
C SER A 181 -12.04 -14.71 -26.44
N GLY A 182 -12.25 -15.45 -25.36
CA GLY A 182 -12.55 -16.88 -25.45
C GLY A 182 -12.18 -17.66 -24.19
N VAL A 183 -12.00 -18.96 -24.35
CA VAL A 183 -11.49 -19.86 -23.30
C VAL A 183 -9.98 -19.70 -23.15
N ALA A 184 -9.47 -20.02 -21.96
CA ALA A 184 -8.03 -20.07 -21.71
C ALA A 184 -7.35 -21.11 -22.59
N GLU A 185 -6.11 -20.83 -23.00
CA GLU A 185 -5.29 -21.75 -23.78
C GLU A 185 -4.66 -22.81 -22.88
N GLN A 186 -4.33 -22.44 -21.63
CA GLN A 186 -3.75 -23.33 -20.64
C GLN A 186 -4.35 -23.08 -19.26
N VAL A 187 -4.48 -24.14 -18.47
CA VAL A 187 -4.87 -24.06 -17.06
C VAL A 187 -3.80 -24.69 -16.18
N VAL A 188 -3.26 -23.90 -15.25
CA VAL A 188 -2.24 -24.34 -14.29
C VAL A 188 -2.82 -24.34 -12.89
N LEU A 189 -2.52 -25.37 -12.10
CA LEU A 189 -2.90 -25.43 -10.68
C LEU A 189 -1.67 -25.23 -9.81
N TYR A 190 -1.65 -24.17 -9.01
CA TYR A 190 -0.51 -23.89 -8.15
C TYR A 190 -0.91 -23.14 -6.87
N GLY A 191 -0.30 -23.53 -5.75
CA GLY A 191 -0.56 -22.92 -4.45
C GLY A 191 -1.96 -23.21 -3.87
N ARG A 192 -2.35 -22.37 -2.92
CA ARG A 192 -3.64 -22.36 -2.22
C ARG A 192 -4.48 -21.18 -2.69
N ALA A 193 -5.78 -21.23 -2.45
CA ALA A 193 -6.70 -20.18 -2.87
C ALA A 193 -6.45 -18.83 -2.17
N ASP A 194 -5.95 -18.87 -0.93
CA ASP A 194 -5.66 -17.72 -0.07
C ASP A 194 -4.21 -17.21 -0.20
N ASP A 195 -3.38 -17.86 -1.01
CA ASP A 195 -2.03 -17.38 -1.29
C ASP A 195 -2.08 -16.07 -2.08
N SER A 196 -1.17 -15.14 -1.76
CA SER A 196 -0.84 -14.01 -2.65
C SER A 196 0.07 -14.48 -3.77
N VAL A 197 -0.14 -13.99 -4.99
CA VAL A 197 0.55 -14.46 -6.18
C VAL A 197 1.61 -13.46 -6.62
N ILE A 198 2.70 -14.00 -7.13
CA ILE A 198 3.69 -13.27 -7.89
C ILE A 198 4.04 -14.06 -9.17
N VAL A 199 4.57 -13.37 -10.16
CA VAL A 199 4.96 -13.81 -11.49
C VAL A 199 6.31 -13.17 -11.79
N GLY A 200 7.15 -13.89 -12.51
CA GLY A 200 8.42 -13.40 -13.00
C GLY A 200 9.27 -14.53 -13.57
N ASP A 201 10.31 -14.16 -14.29
CA ASP A 201 11.31 -15.05 -14.85
C ASP A 201 12.36 -15.38 -13.79
N TRP A 202 12.14 -16.48 -13.05
CA TRP A 202 12.98 -16.83 -11.91
C TRP A 202 14.35 -17.41 -12.28
N ASN A 203 14.57 -17.75 -13.56
CA ASN A 203 15.78 -18.44 -14.04
C ASN A 203 16.45 -17.80 -15.26
N GLY A 204 15.88 -16.73 -15.83
CA GLY A 204 16.42 -15.99 -16.96
C GLY A 204 16.23 -16.69 -18.30
N ASP A 205 15.18 -17.50 -18.46
CA ASP A 205 14.90 -18.19 -19.72
C ASP A 205 13.90 -17.44 -20.64
N GLY A 206 13.44 -16.28 -20.21
CA GLY A 206 12.47 -15.43 -20.88
C GLY A 206 11.01 -15.87 -20.67
N THR A 207 10.75 -16.97 -19.95
CA THR A 207 9.38 -17.41 -19.64
C THR A 207 9.04 -17.14 -18.19
N ASP A 208 7.90 -16.51 -17.96
CA ASP A 208 7.42 -16.21 -16.63
C ASP A 208 6.83 -17.42 -15.92
N GLY A 209 7.31 -17.63 -14.69
CA GLY A 209 6.83 -18.65 -13.77
C GLY A 209 5.89 -18.10 -12.71
N LEU A 210 5.15 -18.98 -12.03
CA LEU A 210 4.29 -18.62 -10.91
C LEU A 210 5.03 -18.73 -9.57
N GLY A 211 4.81 -17.75 -8.70
CA GLY A 211 5.20 -17.75 -7.30
C GLY A 211 4.01 -17.51 -6.37
N VAL A 212 4.08 -18.07 -5.17
CA VAL A 212 3.11 -17.78 -4.10
C VAL A 212 3.78 -17.38 -2.80
N ARG A 213 3.22 -16.39 -2.12
CA ARG A 213 3.75 -15.85 -0.87
C ARG A 213 2.95 -16.32 0.33
N ARG A 214 3.66 -16.72 1.39
CA ARG A 214 3.10 -17.08 2.71
C ARG A 214 3.96 -16.48 3.81
N GLY A 215 3.47 -15.42 4.46
CA GLY A 215 4.30 -14.63 5.37
C GLY A 215 5.47 -14.00 4.60
N ASN A 216 6.71 -14.24 5.03
CA ASN A 216 7.91 -13.78 4.32
C ASN A 216 8.55 -14.86 3.43
N ALA A 217 7.89 -16.00 3.22
CA ALA A 217 8.37 -17.08 2.37
C ALA A 217 7.71 -17.03 0.98
N TYR A 218 8.53 -17.21 -0.06
CA TYR A 218 8.15 -17.21 -1.47
C TYR A 218 8.39 -18.59 -2.04
N HIS A 219 7.35 -19.19 -2.56
CA HIS A 219 7.35 -20.51 -3.16
C HIS A 219 7.31 -20.33 -4.68
N LEU A 220 8.47 -20.36 -5.33
CA LEU A 220 8.64 -20.06 -6.75
C LEU A 220 8.65 -21.34 -7.58
N ARG A 221 8.06 -21.26 -8.77
CA ARG A 221 7.99 -22.37 -9.71
C ARG A 221 8.10 -21.82 -11.13
N ASN A 222 9.13 -22.24 -11.85
CA ASN A 222 9.32 -21.86 -13.25
C ASN A 222 8.40 -22.65 -14.17
N SER A 223 8.27 -23.96 -13.90
CA SER A 223 7.43 -24.80 -14.73
C SER A 223 5.95 -24.43 -14.60
N LEU A 224 5.32 -24.03 -15.71
CA LEU A 224 3.87 -23.81 -15.84
C LEU A 224 3.05 -25.11 -15.85
N THR A 225 3.34 -25.99 -14.90
CA THR A 225 2.67 -27.26 -14.65
C THR A 225 2.26 -27.34 -13.18
N ALA A 226 1.29 -28.20 -12.87
CA ALA A 226 0.92 -28.45 -11.48
C ALA A 226 2.09 -29.10 -10.70
N GLY A 227 2.27 -28.70 -9.44
CA GLY A 227 3.34 -29.25 -8.62
C GLY A 227 3.63 -28.46 -7.35
N VAL A 228 4.69 -28.89 -6.66
CA VAL A 228 5.26 -28.16 -5.53
C VAL A 228 6.21 -27.05 -6.05
N ALA A 229 6.60 -26.15 -5.15
CA ALA A 229 7.60 -25.14 -5.45
C ALA A 229 8.95 -25.78 -5.84
N GLU A 230 9.63 -25.19 -6.82
CA GLU A 230 10.99 -25.57 -7.21
C GLU A 230 12.03 -24.86 -6.35
N ARG A 231 11.70 -23.65 -5.89
CA ARG A 231 12.55 -22.85 -5.01
C ARG A 231 11.71 -22.23 -3.90
N VAL A 232 12.27 -22.19 -2.69
CA VAL A 232 11.69 -21.43 -1.58
C VAL A 232 12.71 -20.42 -1.09
N VAL A 233 12.32 -19.15 -1.05
CA VAL A 233 13.18 -18.04 -0.59
C VAL A 233 12.46 -17.28 0.52
N THR A 234 13.22 -16.65 1.41
CA THR A 234 12.68 -15.69 2.38
C THR A 234 13.27 -14.31 2.14
N TYR A 235 12.42 -13.29 2.08
CA TYR A 235 12.84 -11.91 1.83
C TYR A 235 11.83 -10.91 2.43
N GLY A 236 12.34 -9.85 3.03
CA GLY A 236 11.54 -8.82 3.71
C GLY A 236 10.79 -9.33 4.95
N ASN A 237 9.91 -8.47 5.46
CA ASN A 237 9.02 -8.74 6.59
C ASN A 237 7.64 -9.22 6.10
N SER A 238 6.88 -9.88 6.98
CA SER A 238 5.52 -10.34 6.64
C SER A 238 4.56 -9.18 6.30
N THR A 239 4.82 -7.99 6.82
CA THR A 239 4.05 -6.75 6.59
C THR A 239 4.54 -5.94 5.39
N ASP A 240 5.70 -6.27 4.84
CA ASP A 240 6.21 -5.58 3.67
C ASP A 240 5.31 -5.89 2.46
N THR A 241 5.15 -4.89 1.60
CA THR A 241 4.56 -5.09 0.27
C THR A 241 5.64 -5.56 -0.69
N ILE A 242 5.34 -6.53 -1.54
CA ILE A 242 6.34 -7.20 -2.36
C ILE A 242 6.27 -6.72 -3.79
N LEU A 243 7.43 -6.62 -4.40
CA LEU A 243 7.67 -6.28 -5.79
C LEU A 243 8.49 -7.40 -6.44
N VAL A 244 8.35 -7.57 -7.75
CA VAL A 244 9.15 -8.49 -8.55
C VAL A 244 9.66 -7.74 -9.77
N GLY A 245 10.95 -7.89 -10.06
CA GLY A 245 11.58 -7.33 -11.24
C GLY A 245 13.06 -7.70 -11.38
N ASP A 246 13.59 -7.52 -12.57
CA ASP A 246 14.99 -7.52 -12.94
C ASP A 246 15.57 -6.11 -12.71
N TRP A 247 16.06 -5.88 -11.49
CA TRP A 247 16.56 -4.58 -11.08
C TRP A 247 17.94 -4.22 -11.67
N ASN A 248 18.64 -5.19 -12.27
CA ASN A 248 20.02 -5.08 -12.72
C ASN A 248 20.26 -5.49 -14.19
N ALA A 249 19.19 -5.72 -14.95
CA ALA A 249 19.22 -6.11 -16.37
C ALA A 249 20.03 -7.39 -16.64
N ASP A 250 19.95 -8.39 -15.76
CA ASP A 250 20.59 -9.69 -15.98
C ASP A 250 19.66 -10.77 -16.56
N GLY A 251 18.40 -10.42 -16.80
CA GLY A 251 17.34 -11.27 -17.29
C GLY A 251 16.62 -12.07 -16.22
N VAL A 252 17.02 -11.98 -14.94
CA VAL A 252 16.40 -12.75 -13.85
C VAL A 252 15.57 -11.84 -12.96
N ASP A 253 14.27 -12.14 -12.86
CA ASP A 253 13.41 -11.46 -11.91
C ASP A 253 13.72 -11.87 -10.47
N THR A 254 13.82 -10.85 -9.63
CA THR A 254 14.17 -10.96 -8.21
C THR A 254 13.24 -10.13 -7.34
N LEU A 255 13.36 -10.28 -6.02
CA LEU A 255 12.40 -9.72 -5.08
C LEU A 255 12.77 -8.28 -4.68
N GLY A 256 11.79 -7.40 -4.72
CA GLY A 256 11.81 -6.10 -4.07
C GLY A 256 10.78 -6.01 -2.96
N VAL A 257 10.95 -5.08 -2.02
CA VAL A 257 9.91 -4.75 -1.05
C VAL A 257 9.70 -3.26 -0.91
N ARG A 258 8.45 -2.86 -0.72
CA ARG A 258 8.05 -1.56 -0.22
C ARG A 258 7.73 -1.69 1.26
N ARG A 259 8.43 -0.89 2.07
CA ARG A 259 8.24 -0.90 3.53
C ARG A 259 7.53 0.36 3.95
N ASP A 260 6.49 0.18 4.76
CA ASP A 260 5.96 1.30 5.51
C ASP A 260 6.96 1.65 6.63
N THR A 261 7.65 2.78 6.48
CA THR A 261 8.60 3.29 7.48
C THR A 261 7.92 3.72 8.78
N ARG A 262 6.60 3.56 8.90
CA ARG A 262 5.88 3.56 10.19
C ARG A 262 6.22 2.36 11.08
N VAL A 263 6.93 1.33 10.59
CA VAL A 263 7.34 0.14 11.38
C VAL A 263 8.87 -0.01 11.41
N THR A 264 9.58 0.88 12.09
CA THR A 264 10.94 0.59 12.60
C THR A 264 11.14 1.17 14.00
N THR A 265 10.60 0.49 15.01
CA THR A 265 11.25 0.40 16.32
C THR A 265 11.07 -1.02 16.82
N PRO A 266 12.14 -1.75 17.21
CA PRO A 266 11.99 -3.09 17.76
C PRO A 266 11.16 -3.03 19.04
N ALA A 267 10.20 -3.94 19.17
CA ALA A 267 9.49 -4.15 20.42
C ALA A 267 10.49 -4.48 21.56
N PRO A 268 10.33 -3.94 22.77
CA PRO A 268 10.93 -4.54 23.95
C PRO A 268 10.36 -5.97 24.10
N PRO A 269 11.13 -6.92 24.67
CA PRO A 269 10.78 -8.34 24.62
C PRO A 269 9.37 -8.59 25.14
N SER A 270 8.58 -9.28 24.32
CA SER A 270 7.23 -9.72 24.66
C SER A 270 7.26 -10.59 25.92
N ARG A 271 6.54 -10.13 26.95
CA ARG A 271 5.91 -11.06 27.90
C ARG A 271 4.54 -11.38 27.33
N ASP A 272 4.28 -12.67 27.27
CA ASP A 272 3.03 -13.28 26.86
C ASP A 272 1.81 -12.71 27.63
N ASP A 273 0.66 -12.98 27.02
CA ASP A 273 -0.72 -12.83 27.48
C ASP A 273 -1.51 -11.54 27.10
N ASP A 274 -2.52 -11.82 26.27
CA ASP A 274 -3.87 -11.25 26.23
C ASP A 274 -4.23 -10.13 25.23
N ARG A 275 -5.10 -10.53 24.29
CA ARG A 275 -5.85 -9.69 23.33
C ARG A 275 -7.09 -9.07 24.00
N GLU A 276 -7.47 -7.90 23.45
CA GLU A 276 -8.76 -7.18 23.53
C GLU A 276 -8.94 -6.06 24.58
N SER A 277 -8.66 -4.82 24.15
CA SER A 277 -9.61 -3.71 24.17
C SER A 277 -9.26 -2.78 22.99
N VAL A 278 -10.24 -2.31 22.20
CA VAL A 278 -10.01 -1.15 21.33
C VAL A 278 -9.99 0.07 22.26
N GLY A 279 -8.90 0.19 23.00
CA GLY A 279 -8.72 1.22 24.01
C GLY A 279 -8.35 2.54 23.35
N TRP A 280 -8.81 3.63 23.96
CA TRP A 280 -8.36 5.00 23.71
C TRP A 280 -6.86 5.07 23.36
N GLN A 281 -6.53 5.44 22.12
CA GLN A 281 -5.14 5.48 21.61
C GLN A 281 -4.37 6.76 21.96
N GLY A 282 -4.92 7.59 22.86
CA GLY A 282 -4.39 8.94 23.07
C GLY A 282 -2.99 8.99 23.68
N ASP A 283 -2.60 8.00 24.49
CA ASP A 283 -1.23 7.92 25.02
C ASP A 283 -0.22 7.62 23.91
N GLN A 284 -0.61 6.86 22.89
CA GLN A 284 0.22 6.58 21.72
C GLN A 284 0.38 7.84 20.87
N VAL A 285 -0.71 8.57 20.61
CA VAL A 285 -0.68 9.89 19.94
C VAL A 285 0.29 10.85 20.63
N VAL A 286 0.26 10.89 21.96
CA VAL A 286 1.15 11.74 22.76
C VAL A 286 2.60 11.28 22.66
N ALA A 287 2.87 9.98 22.69
CA ALA A 287 4.20 9.43 22.50
C ALA A 287 4.77 9.81 21.11
N THR A 288 3.97 9.67 20.06
CA THR A 288 4.34 10.11 18.69
C THR A 288 4.55 11.62 18.60
N ALA A 289 3.67 12.42 19.20
CA ALA A 289 3.85 13.88 19.22
C ALA A 289 5.18 14.26 19.89
N ARG A 290 5.53 13.61 21.01
CA ARG A 290 6.77 13.86 21.75
C ARG A 290 8.02 13.40 20.99
N SER A 291 7.96 12.35 20.17
CA SER A 291 9.14 11.90 19.41
C SER A 291 9.63 12.91 18.38
N TYR A 292 8.81 13.91 18.05
CA TYR A 292 9.17 14.99 17.11
C TYR A 292 9.44 16.33 17.78
N ILE A 293 9.59 16.37 19.11
CA ILE A 293 10.09 17.56 19.80
C ILE A 293 11.51 17.85 19.29
N GLY A 294 11.74 19.11 18.89
CA GLY A 294 12.99 19.57 18.27
C GLY A 294 12.89 19.77 16.76
N SER A 295 11.86 19.25 16.08
CA SER A 295 11.63 19.52 14.66
C SER A 295 11.41 21.02 14.40
N PRO A 296 12.04 21.60 13.36
CA PRO A 296 11.94 23.03 13.10
C PRO A 296 10.53 23.43 12.62
N TYR A 297 10.16 24.68 12.85
CA TYR A 297 8.92 25.22 12.30
C TYR A 297 9.18 25.76 10.90
N VAL A 298 8.38 25.33 9.92
CA VAL A 298 8.39 25.83 8.55
C VAL A 298 6.96 26.09 8.12
N TRP A 299 6.65 27.34 7.77
CA TRP A 299 5.30 27.73 7.32
C TRP A 299 4.86 26.89 6.11
N GLY A 300 3.69 26.25 6.20
CA GLY A 300 3.16 25.36 5.16
C GLY A 300 3.80 23.96 5.10
N GLY A 301 4.86 23.72 5.87
CA GLY A 301 5.57 22.44 5.90
C GLY A 301 4.76 21.32 6.55
N ARG A 302 5.10 20.06 6.26
CA ARG A 302 4.29 18.88 6.62
C ARG A 302 5.11 17.66 7.04
N SER A 303 6.39 17.83 7.33
CA SER A 303 7.32 16.72 7.62
C SER A 303 8.27 17.06 8.77
N PRO A 304 8.91 16.05 9.39
CA PRO A 304 9.80 16.27 10.54
C PRO A 304 11.00 17.18 10.26
N SER A 305 11.35 17.39 8.98
CA SER A 305 12.35 18.36 8.53
C SER A 305 11.88 19.82 8.62
N GLY A 306 10.59 20.06 8.90
CA GLY A 306 10.00 21.39 8.95
C GLY A 306 8.48 21.36 8.73
N TRP A 307 7.71 21.86 9.69
CA TRP A 307 6.24 21.97 9.57
C TRP A 307 5.64 23.15 10.31
N ASP A 308 4.41 23.50 9.95
CA ASP A 308 3.57 24.41 10.75
C ASP A 308 2.67 23.63 11.70
N CYS A 309 1.84 24.33 12.48
CA CYS A 309 0.98 23.71 13.48
C CYS A 309 0.02 22.65 12.91
N VAL A 310 -0.65 22.95 11.79
CA VAL A 310 -1.59 22.04 11.13
C VAL A 310 -0.85 20.92 10.38
N GLY A 311 0.36 21.19 9.88
CA GLY A 311 1.25 20.20 9.30
C GLY A 311 1.71 19.19 10.35
N PHE A 312 2.16 19.64 11.52
CA PHE A 312 2.55 18.80 12.64
C PHE A 312 1.39 17.96 13.18
N ALA A 313 0.28 18.61 13.57
CA ALA A 313 -0.86 17.90 14.14
C ALA A 313 -1.45 16.92 13.12
N GLY A 314 -1.61 17.36 11.87
CA GLY A 314 -2.08 16.49 10.78
C GLY A 314 -1.14 15.30 10.54
N TYR A 315 0.18 15.51 10.58
CA TYR A 315 1.17 14.45 10.44
C TYR A 315 1.10 13.41 11.56
N VAL A 316 0.91 13.84 12.82
CA VAL A 316 0.77 12.92 13.96
C VAL A 316 -0.55 12.15 13.87
N TYR A 317 -1.69 12.84 13.73
CA TYR A 317 -3.01 12.19 13.72
C TYR A 317 -3.25 11.29 12.50
N ALA A 318 -2.61 11.58 11.36
CA ALA A 318 -2.66 10.68 10.21
C ALA A 318 -2.09 9.28 10.51
N GLN A 319 -1.15 9.15 11.45
CA GLN A 319 -0.63 7.84 11.89
C GLN A 319 -1.63 7.01 12.68
N TYR A 320 -2.71 7.66 13.14
CA TYR A 320 -3.80 7.05 13.91
C TYR A 320 -5.12 7.06 13.13
N GLY A 321 -5.04 7.20 11.80
CA GLY A 321 -6.20 7.14 10.90
C GLY A 321 -7.10 8.38 10.94
N VAL A 322 -6.64 9.50 11.51
CA VAL A 322 -7.43 10.73 11.63
C VAL A 322 -6.92 11.80 10.68
N THR A 323 -7.76 12.19 9.72
CA THR A 323 -7.46 13.28 8.77
C THR A 323 -7.91 14.63 9.32
N LEU A 324 -6.94 15.50 9.60
CA LEU A 324 -7.19 16.87 10.03
C LEU A 324 -7.28 17.86 8.86
N PRO A 325 -8.03 18.97 9.03
CA PRO A 325 -8.06 20.04 8.04
C PRO A 325 -6.68 20.70 7.84
N ARG A 326 -6.45 21.25 6.65
CA ARG A 326 -5.22 21.99 6.32
C ARG A 326 -5.29 23.49 6.62
N SER A 327 -6.38 23.96 7.22
CA SER A 327 -6.50 25.31 7.75
C SER A 327 -6.59 25.28 9.28
N THR A 328 -6.59 26.46 9.90
CA THR A 328 -6.94 26.66 11.32
C THR A 328 -8.32 27.29 11.48
N TYR A 329 -9.14 27.36 10.42
CA TYR A 329 -10.47 27.95 10.48
C TYR A 329 -11.42 27.09 11.31
N TRP A 330 -12.10 27.72 12.28
CA TRP A 330 -13.05 27.05 13.17
C TRP A 330 -14.14 26.28 12.42
N SER A 331 -14.60 26.80 11.28
CA SER A 331 -15.63 26.15 10.44
C SER A 331 -15.25 24.72 10.02
N GLU A 332 -13.96 24.39 9.96
CA GLU A 332 -13.50 23.05 9.63
C GLU A 332 -13.38 22.13 10.86
N TYR A 333 -13.09 22.68 12.04
CA TYR A 333 -12.88 21.92 13.29
C TYR A 333 -14.16 21.73 14.11
N ALA A 334 -15.18 22.55 13.89
CA ALA A 334 -16.48 22.43 14.56
C ALA A 334 -17.18 21.07 14.32
N ARG A 335 -16.73 20.30 13.33
CA ARG A 335 -17.18 18.93 13.06
C ARG A 335 -16.73 17.90 14.11
N PHE A 336 -15.67 18.19 14.85
CA PHE A 336 -15.14 17.28 15.87
C PHE A 336 -15.85 17.50 17.22
N GLN A 337 -15.93 16.46 18.03
CA GLN A 337 -16.59 16.54 19.33
C GLN A 337 -15.81 17.46 20.26
N GLN A 338 -16.45 18.54 20.73
CA GLN A 338 -15.87 19.41 21.75
C GLN A 338 -15.92 18.74 23.12
N VAL A 339 -14.84 18.87 23.88
CA VAL A 339 -14.66 18.28 25.20
C VAL A 339 -14.42 19.39 26.22
N PRO A 340 -15.09 19.39 27.39
CA PRO A 340 -14.74 20.28 28.49
C PRO A 340 -13.29 20.08 28.91
N ALA A 341 -12.56 21.15 29.26
CA ALA A 341 -11.16 21.04 29.68
C ALA A 341 -10.93 20.03 30.83
N SER A 342 -11.90 19.89 31.75
CA SER A 342 -11.87 18.91 32.85
C SER A 342 -12.02 17.45 32.41
N GLN A 343 -12.46 17.21 31.17
CA GLN A 343 -12.62 15.89 30.56
C GLN A 343 -11.63 15.65 29.41
N ALA A 344 -10.74 16.61 29.17
CA ALA A 344 -9.68 16.49 28.19
C ALA A 344 -8.71 15.37 28.61
N ARG A 345 -8.39 14.50 27.67
CA ARG A 345 -7.49 13.35 27.88
C ARG A 345 -6.27 13.49 26.97
N PRO A 346 -5.11 12.95 27.36
CA PRO A 346 -3.95 12.86 26.48
C PRO A 346 -4.37 12.32 25.11
N GLY A 347 -3.99 13.01 24.03
CA GLY A 347 -4.38 12.69 22.66
C GLY A 347 -5.66 13.37 22.15
N ASP A 348 -6.32 14.21 22.95
CA ASP A 348 -7.29 15.18 22.42
C ASP A 348 -6.53 16.30 21.67
N LEU A 349 -7.12 16.84 20.61
CA LEU A 349 -6.59 17.99 19.89
C LEU A 349 -6.95 19.27 20.66
N ILE A 350 -6.02 20.21 20.74
CA ILE A 350 -6.33 21.58 21.18
C ILE A 350 -6.30 22.53 19.99
N TRP A 351 -7.32 23.37 19.90
CA TRP A 351 -7.47 24.38 18.86
C TRP A 351 -7.68 25.75 19.49
N TRP A 352 -7.08 26.78 18.92
CA TRP A 352 -7.40 28.17 19.21
C TRP A 352 -7.24 29.01 17.94
N PRO A 353 -7.79 30.23 17.88
CA PRO A 353 -7.73 31.03 16.66
C PRO A 353 -6.29 31.13 16.11
N GLY A 354 -6.10 30.59 14.90
CA GLY A 354 -4.82 30.60 14.20
C GLY A 354 -3.86 29.45 14.52
N HIS A 355 -4.20 28.47 15.37
CA HIS A 355 -3.27 27.40 15.73
C HIS A 355 -3.94 26.09 16.22
N VAL A 356 -3.17 25.00 16.18
CA VAL A 356 -3.54 23.69 16.74
C VAL A 356 -2.37 23.02 17.44
N GLY A 357 -2.66 22.16 18.41
CA GLY A 357 -1.68 21.34 19.12
C GLY A 357 -2.30 20.06 19.67
N ILE A 358 -1.49 19.22 20.29
CA ILE A 358 -1.90 17.92 20.83
C ILE A 358 -1.82 17.99 22.35
N TYR A 359 -2.94 17.77 23.04
CA TYR A 359 -2.97 17.75 24.51
C TYR A 359 -2.25 16.52 25.03
N THR A 360 -1.31 16.70 25.94
CA THR A 360 -0.46 15.62 26.47
C THR A 360 -0.77 15.26 27.92
N GLY A 361 -1.87 15.80 28.47
CA GLY A 361 -2.25 15.64 29.86
C GLY A 361 -1.58 16.69 30.78
N ASN A 362 -2.01 16.73 32.04
CA ASN A 362 -1.44 17.59 33.09
C ASN A 362 -1.30 19.08 32.71
N GLY A 363 -2.21 19.60 31.87
CA GLY A 363 -2.14 21.00 31.41
C GLY A 363 -1.02 21.29 30.42
N GLN A 364 -0.47 20.27 29.73
CA GLN A 364 0.60 20.39 28.75
C GLN A 364 0.11 20.09 27.33
N ASN A 365 0.83 20.58 26.32
CA ASN A 365 0.59 20.27 24.92
C ASN A 365 1.87 20.29 24.10
N VAL A 366 1.90 19.51 23.01
CA VAL A 366 2.95 19.58 21.98
C VAL A 366 2.37 20.25 20.75
N ALA A 367 3.08 21.24 20.21
CA ALA A 367 2.73 21.90 18.96
C ALA A 367 3.99 22.39 18.25
N ALA A 368 3.88 22.63 16.93
CA ALA A 368 4.86 23.41 16.18
C ALA A 368 4.52 24.89 16.32
N TRP A 369 5.22 25.61 17.21
CA TRP A 369 4.80 26.92 17.71
C TRP A 369 5.08 28.07 16.73
N ASN A 370 6.34 28.25 16.34
CA ASN A 370 6.80 29.33 15.47
C ASN A 370 8.27 29.08 15.04
N PRO A 371 8.82 29.83 14.06
CA PRO A 371 10.20 29.67 13.59
C PRO A 371 11.29 29.71 14.67
N GLY A 372 11.07 30.46 15.77
CA GLY A 372 12.04 30.59 16.85
C GLY A 372 12.02 29.45 17.87
N MET A 373 10.91 28.72 17.99
CA MET A 373 10.74 27.65 18.97
C MET A 373 10.72 26.26 18.35
N GLY A 374 10.27 26.13 17.10
CA GLY A 374 10.04 24.82 16.49
C GLY A 374 8.92 24.03 17.19
N THR A 375 9.10 22.71 17.24
CA THR A 375 8.15 21.76 17.81
C THR A 375 8.55 21.44 19.24
N VAL A 376 7.74 21.85 20.21
CA VAL A 376 8.07 21.70 21.64
C VAL A 376 6.84 21.45 22.49
N GLU A 377 7.04 20.76 23.61
CA GLU A 377 6.03 20.62 24.65
C GLU A 377 6.01 21.85 25.56
N ARG A 378 4.84 22.43 25.79
CA ARG A 378 4.64 23.62 26.62
C ARG A 378 3.35 23.55 27.43
N PRO A 379 3.25 24.32 28.52
CA PRO A 379 1.99 24.49 29.22
C PRO A 379 0.89 25.04 28.32
N VAL A 380 -0.32 24.50 28.45
CA VAL A 380 -1.52 25.03 27.80
C VAL A 380 -1.80 26.47 28.25
N SER A 381 -1.33 26.87 29.43
CA SER A 381 -1.40 28.26 29.90
C SER A 381 -0.63 29.27 29.04
N TRP A 382 0.24 28.80 28.12
CA TRP A 382 0.92 29.66 27.14
C TRP A 382 0.08 29.94 25.89
N VAL A 383 -1.07 29.28 25.72
CA VAL A 383 -2.00 29.53 24.62
C VAL A 383 -2.61 30.93 24.80
N SER A 384 -2.26 31.85 23.89
CA SER A 384 -2.76 33.22 23.89
C SER A 384 -4.17 33.31 23.29
N SER A 385 -5.17 32.84 24.03
CA SER A 385 -6.60 32.96 23.67
C SER A 385 -7.39 33.52 24.87
N PRO A 386 -8.26 34.54 24.67
CA PRO A 386 -9.04 35.15 25.77
C PRO A 386 -9.88 34.15 26.57
N ASN A 387 -10.29 33.05 25.94
CA ASN A 387 -11.14 32.01 26.53
C ASN A 387 -10.40 30.66 26.71
N GLY A 388 -9.08 30.63 26.55
CA GLY A 388 -8.30 29.39 26.46
C GLY A 388 -8.54 28.63 25.13
N PRO A 389 -7.93 27.44 24.96
CA PRO A 389 -8.15 26.61 23.80
C PRO A 389 -9.45 25.79 23.91
N THR A 390 -9.97 25.41 22.75
CA THR A 390 -11.02 24.40 22.62
C THR A 390 -10.37 23.02 22.53
N TYR A 391 -10.83 22.07 23.35
CA TYR A 391 -10.41 20.67 23.29
C TYR A 391 -11.36 19.88 22.40
N LEU A 392 -10.80 19.08 21.49
CA LEU A 392 -11.52 18.35 20.46
C LEU A 392 -11.13 16.87 20.52
N ARG A 393 -12.12 16.00 20.68
CA ARG A 393 -11.94 14.55 20.56
C ARG A 393 -11.99 14.16 19.10
N VAL A 394 -10.86 13.68 18.59
CA VAL A 394 -10.69 13.33 17.18
C VAL A 394 -10.38 11.84 16.97
N LEU A 395 -9.96 11.13 18.02
CA LEU A 395 -9.74 9.68 17.99
C LEU A 395 -11.05 8.93 18.22
N PRO A 396 -11.26 7.78 17.53
CA PRO A 396 -12.32 6.86 17.88
C PRO A 396 -12.08 6.32 19.31
N GLY A 397 -13.14 6.33 20.11
CA GLY A 397 -13.12 5.97 21.53
C GLY A 397 -13.36 4.50 21.82
#